data_AF-A0A401PQN8-F1
#
_entry.id   AF-A0A401PQN8-F1
#
_cell.length_a   1.000
_cell.length_b   1.000
_cell.length_c   1.000
_cell.angle_alpha   90.00
_cell.angle_beta   90.00
_cell.angle_gamma   90.00
#
_symmetry.space_group_name_H-M   'P 1'
#
loop_
_entity.id
_entity.type
_entity.pdbx_description
1 polymer ?
#
loop_
_entity_poly.entity_id
_entity_poly.type
_entity_poly.pdbx_seq_one_letter_code
_entity_poly.pdbx_strand_id
1 'polypeptide(L)'
;MAMYWGTSRWSAMEIMEAYSVARQFNLIPPVCEQAEYHIFQREKIEVQLPELYHKIGVGAMTWSPLACGIISGKYDIGVPDSSRASLKCYQWLKDKIISEEGRRQQAKLKDLIPIAERLSCTLPQLAIGENSSRRS
;
A
#
# COMPACT_ATOMS: atom_id res chain seq x y z
N MET A 1 -18.85 5.80 -19.83
CA MET A 1 -19.44 4.53 -19.36
C MET A 1 -18.32 3.68 -18.75
N ALA A 2 -18.58 2.93 -17.68
CA ALA A 2 -17.58 2.07 -17.03
C ALA A 2 -17.80 0.61 -17.41
N MET A 3 -16.71 -0.16 -17.57
CA MET A 3 -16.77 -1.59 -17.92
C MET A 3 -16.95 -2.49 -16.67
N TYR A 4 -16.32 -2.11 -15.56
CA TYR A 4 -16.38 -2.79 -14.27
C TYR A 4 -16.31 -1.77 -13.15
N TRP A 5 -16.58 -2.21 -11.92
CA TRP A 5 -16.41 -1.40 -10.73
C TRP A 5 -15.62 -2.18 -9.66
N GLY A 6 -15.01 -1.43 -8.75
CA GLY A 6 -14.23 -1.97 -7.65
C GLY A 6 -14.30 -1.04 -6.45
N THR A 7 -13.74 -1.49 -5.34
CA THR A 7 -13.75 -0.77 -4.06
C THR A 7 -12.38 -0.17 -3.77
N SER A 8 -12.31 0.78 -2.84
CA SER A 8 -11.05 1.34 -2.37
C SER A 8 -11.17 1.72 -0.91
N ARG A 9 -10.25 1.22 -0.08
CA ARG A 9 -10.24 1.40 1.38
C ARG A 9 -11.42 0.73 2.11
N TRP A 10 -12.08 -0.24 1.47
CA TRP A 10 -13.18 -0.99 2.09
C TRP A 10 -12.64 -2.14 2.93
N SER A 11 -13.25 -2.40 4.08
CA SER A 11 -12.97 -3.59 4.88
C SER A 11 -13.39 -4.87 4.14
N ALA A 12 -12.83 -6.00 4.54
CA ALA A 12 -13.20 -7.28 3.94
C ALA A 12 -14.70 -7.61 4.13
N MET A 13 -15.29 -7.11 5.23
CA MET A 13 -16.72 -7.24 5.52
C MET A 13 -17.58 -6.46 4.52
N GLU A 14 -17.25 -5.19 4.27
CA GLU A 14 -18.01 -4.34 3.32
C GLU A 14 -17.91 -4.89 1.88
N ILE A 15 -16.74 -5.44 1.49
CA ILE A 15 -16.58 -6.09 0.18
C ILE A 15 -17.48 -7.33 0.07
N MET A 16 -17.53 -8.15 1.13
CA MET A 16 -18.38 -9.33 1.16
C MET A 16 -19.87 -8.97 1.18
N GLU A 17 -20.25 -7.88 1.85
CA GLU A 17 -21.61 -7.35 1.85
C GLU A 17 -22.01 -6.91 0.43
N ALA A 18 -21.17 -6.13 -0.24
CA ALA A 18 -21.39 -5.74 -1.63
C ALA A 18 -21.55 -6.95 -2.55
N TYR A 19 -20.74 -7.99 -2.35
CA TYR A 19 -20.86 -9.24 -3.09
C TYR A 19 -22.19 -9.95 -2.80
N SER A 20 -22.61 -10.03 -1.53
CA SER A 20 -23.85 -10.65 -1.10
C SER A 20 -25.08 -9.97 -1.73
N VAL A 21 -25.13 -8.64 -1.68
CA VAL A 21 -26.19 -7.83 -2.31
C VAL A 21 -26.20 -8.05 -3.82
N ALA A 22 -25.04 -8.05 -4.47
CA ALA A 22 -24.95 -8.28 -5.90
C ALA A 22 -25.51 -9.65 -6.29
N ARG A 23 -25.24 -10.71 -5.51
CA ARG A 23 -25.80 -12.04 -5.74
C ARG A 23 -27.30 -12.13 -5.47
N GLN A 24 -27.78 -11.47 -4.41
CA GLN A 24 -29.20 -11.47 -4.05
C GLN A 24 -30.09 -10.84 -5.13
N PHE A 25 -29.62 -9.78 -5.78
CA PHE A 25 -30.40 -9.00 -6.75
C PHE A 25 -29.95 -9.18 -8.21
N ASN A 26 -29.09 -10.17 -8.49
CA ASN A 26 -28.54 -10.43 -9.83
C ASN A 26 -27.83 -9.20 -10.45
N LEU A 27 -27.06 -8.48 -9.63
CA LEU A 27 -26.23 -7.35 -10.03
C LEU A 27 -24.78 -7.78 -10.25
N ILE A 28 -23.96 -6.88 -10.79
CA ILE A 28 -22.53 -7.10 -11.02
C ILE A 28 -21.76 -6.85 -9.71
N PRO A 29 -21.00 -7.82 -9.17
CA PRO A 29 -20.16 -7.62 -7.97
C PRO A 29 -18.89 -6.81 -8.27
N PRO A 30 -18.18 -6.29 -7.24
CA PRO A 30 -16.91 -5.61 -7.46
C PRO A 30 -15.85 -6.59 -7.98
N VAL A 31 -14.96 -6.14 -8.86
CA VAL A 31 -13.90 -6.99 -9.43
C VAL A 31 -12.55 -6.81 -8.77
N CYS A 32 -12.33 -5.70 -8.07
CA CYS A 32 -11.07 -5.41 -7.39
C CYS A 32 -11.23 -4.53 -6.15
N GLU A 33 -10.28 -4.65 -5.23
CA GLU A 33 -10.06 -3.73 -4.12
C GLU A 33 -8.74 -2.98 -4.31
N GLN A 34 -8.80 -1.64 -4.25
CA GLN A 34 -7.65 -0.77 -4.23
C GLN A 34 -7.18 -0.47 -2.80
N ALA A 35 -6.14 -1.16 -2.35
CA ALA A 35 -5.66 -1.10 -0.97
C ALA A 35 -4.19 -0.62 -0.86
N GLU A 36 -3.87 0.05 0.26
CA GLU A 36 -2.51 0.50 0.55
C GLU A 36 -1.62 -0.71 0.82
N TYR A 37 -0.46 -0.76 0.16
CA TYR A 37 0.49 -1.84 0.38
C TYR A 37 1.91 -1.36 0.24
N HIS A 38 2.68 -1.61 1.29
CA HIS A 38 4.11 -1.37 1.34
C HIS A 38 4.68 -2.03 2.60
N ILE A 39 6.00 -2.03 2.78
CA ILE A 39 6.69 -2.72 3.90
C ILE A 39 6.10 -2.38 5.29
N PHE A 40 5.62 -1.15 5.50
CA PHE A 40 4.97 -0.72 6.75
C PHE A 40 3.44 -0.93 6.84
N GLN A 41 2.77 -1.34 5.77
CA GLN A 41 1.33 -1.55 5.71
C GLN A 41 1.03 -2.83 4.92
N ARG A 42 0.92 -3.95 5.63
CA ARG A 42 0.90 -5.30 5.02
C ARG A 42 -0.35 -6.12 5.32
N GLU A 43 -0.93 -5.91 6.50
CA GLU A 43 -2.00 -6.75 7.07
C GLU A 43 -3.17 -6.97 6.10
N LYS A 44 -3.73 -5.91 5.51
CA LYS A 44 -4.91 -6.02 4.65
C LYS A 44 -4.66 -6.91 3.43
N ILE A 45 -3.55 -6.68 2.71
CA ILE A 45 -3.24 -7.41 1.48
C ILE A 45 -2.79 -8.84 1.77
N GLU A 46 -2.06 -9.05 2.86
CA GLU A 46 -1.44 -10.36 3.13
C GLU A 46 -2.32 -11.30 3.96
N VAL A 47 -3.29 -10.77 4.70
CA VAL A 47 -4.14 -11.57 5.59
C VAL A 47 -5.60 -11.54 5.14
N GLN A 48 -6.15 -10.36 4.86
CA GLN A 48 -7.60 -10.23 4.60
C GLN A 48 -7.98 -10.49 3.15
N LEU A 49 -7.24 -9.90 2.19
CA LEU A 49 -7.58 -10.05 0.77
C LEU A 49 -7.37 -11.45 0.18
N PRO A 50 -6.41 -12.29 0.63
CA PRO A 50 -6.26 -13.65 0.13
C PRO A 50 -7.53 -14.48 0.29
N GLU A 51 -8.19 -14.32 1.44
CA GLU A 51 -9.47 -14.98 1.68
C GLU A 51 -10.56 -14.51 0.70
N LEU A 52 -10.58 -13.23 0.33
CA LEU A 52 -11.51 -12.68 -0.66
C LEU A 52 -11.20 -13.14 -2.09
N TYR A 53 -9.92 -13.30 -2.47
CA TYR A 53 -9.55 -13.88 -3.78
C TYR A 53 -10.14 -15.28 -3.91
N HIS A 54 -9.92 -16.13 -2.90
CA HIS A 54 -10.34 -17.52 -2.94
C HIS A 54 -11.86 -17.69 -2.86
N LYS A 55 -12.56 -16.85 -2.08
CA LYS A 55 -14.02 -16.98 -1.89
C LYS A 55 -14.84 -16.36 -3.01
N ILE A 56 -14.46 -15.18 -3.50
CA ILE A 56 -15.32 -14.37 -4.38
C ILE A 56 -14.60 -13.83 -5.63
N GLY A 57 -13.31 -14.09 -5.80
CA GLY A 57 -12.56 -13.71 -7.00
C GLY A 57 -12.24 -12.21 -7.14
N VAL A 58 -12.38 -11.41 -6.08
CA VAL A 58 -12.09 -9.96 -6.09
C VAL A 58 -10.58 -9.74 -6.08
N GLY A 59 -9.97 -9.17 -7.13
CA GLY A 59 -8.52 -8.91 -7.25
C GLY A 59 -7.96 -7.75 -6.39
N ALA A 60 -6.64 -7.68 -6.17
CA ALA A 60 -5.98 -6.52 -5.54
C ALA A 60 -5.38 -5.60 -6.58
N MET A 61 -5.52 -4.30 -6.35
CA MET A 61 -4.70 -3.28 -6.99
C MET A 61 -4.08 -2.39 -5.91
N THR A 62 -2.81 -2.62 -5.61
CA THR A 62 -2.15 -1.94 -4.50
C THR A 62 -1.70 -0.52 -4.85
N TRP A 63 -1.74 0.39 -3.89
CA TRP A 63 -1.25 1.78 -4.05
C TRP A 63 -0.26 2.19 -2.95
N SER A 64 0.45 3.30 -3.19
CA SER A 64 1.54 3.83 -2.35
C SER A 64 2.66 2.83 -2.01
N PRO A 65 3.28 2.15 -3.00
CA PRO A 65 4.31 1.13 -2.74
C PRO A 65 5.54 1.65 -2.00
N LEU A 66 5.77 2.97 -2.02
CA LEU A 66 6.86 3.64 -1.31
C LEU A 66 6.39 4.49 -0.12
N ALA A 67 5.16 4.30 0.37
CA ALA A 67 4.54 5.09 1.43
C ALA A 67 4.70 6.61 1.19
N CYS A 68 4.20 7.11 0.05
CA CYS A 68 4.38 8.52 -0.36
C CYS A 68 5.85 9.00 -0.47
N GLY A 69 6.78 8.06 -0.68
CA GLY A 69 8.21 8.33 -0.81
C GLY A 69 8.99 8.15 0.49
N ILE A 70 8.34 7.80 1.60
CA ILE A 70 9.00 7.52 2.89
C ILE A 70 10.06 6.44 2.72
N ILE A 71 9.73 5.38 1.98
CA ILE A 71 10.59 4.20 1.78
C ILE A 71 11.80 4.50 0.87
N SER A 72 11.85 5.66 0.21
CA SER A 72 13.03 6.04 -0.56
C SER A 72 14.22 6.49 0.30
N GLY A 73 14.03 6.66 1.61
CA GLY A 73 15.07 7.16 2.53
C GLY A 73 15.33 8.67 2.43
N LYS A 74 14.65 9.39 1.52
CA LYS A 74 14.86 10.83 1.30
C LYS A 74 14.55 11.74 2.50
N TYR A 75 13.91 11.20 3.54
CA TYR A 75 13.51 11.95 4.73
C TYR A 75 14.40 11.71 5.95
N ASP A 76 15.55 11.04 5.78
CA ASP A 76 16.45 10.73 6.89
C ASP A 76 17.00 12.00 7.60
N ILE A 77 17.23 13.06 6.83
CA ILE A 77 17.81 14.33 7.31
C ILE A 77 16.74 15.45 7.29
N GLY A 78 15.46 15.09 7.47
CA GLY A 78 14.33 16.02 7.45
C GLY A 78 13.57 16.05 6.13
N VAL A 79 12.77 17.09 5.90
CA VAL A 79 11.86 17.18 4.73
C VAL A 79 12.51 18.01 3.61
N PRO A 80 12.85 17.40 2.45
CA PRO A 80 13.39 18.16 1.31
C PRO A 80 12.35 19.11 0.70
N ASP A 81 12.78 20.28 0.23
CA ASP A 81 11.88 21.32 -0.30
C ASP A 81 11.12 20.92 -1.57
N SER A 82 11.66 20.01 -2.38
CA SER A 82 11.02 19.47 -3.58
C SER A 82 10.26 18.15 -3.34
N SER A 83 10.13 17.73 -2.07
CA SER A 83 9.46 16.48 -1.71
C SER A 83 7.94 16.61 -1.67
N ARG A 84 7.23 15.48 -1.68
CA ARG A 84 5.76 15.50 -1.53
C ARG A 84 5.32 16.10 -0.19
N ALA A 85 6.13 15.93 0.86
CA ALA A 85 5.82 16.42 2.20
C ALA A 85 6.05 17.92 2.40
N SER A 86 6.71 18.63 1.47
CA SER A 86 6.85 20.09 1.52
C SER A 86 5.64 20.83 0.92
N LEU A 87 4.80 20.12 0.16
CA LEU A 87 3.61 20.69 -0.47
C LEU A 87 2.56 21.08 0.59
N LYS A 88 1.95 22.27 0.44
CA LYS A 88 0.99 22.84 1.41
C LYS A 88 -0.17 21.91 1.78
N CYS A 89 -0.68 21.13 0.82
CA CYS A 89 -1.78 20.18 1.05
C CYS A 89 -1.36 18.85 1.71
N TYR A 90 -0.07 18.65 1.99
CA TYR A 90 0.51 17.43 2.54
C TYR A 90 1.09 17.61 3.95
N GLN A 91 0.59 18.57 4.72
CA GLN A 91 1.03 18.78 6.11
C GLN A 91 0.89 17.51 6.96
N TRP A 92 -0.21 16.75 6.77
CA TRP A 92 -0.41 15.45 7.43
C TRP A 92 0.72 14.43 7.15
N LEU A 93 1.32 14.48 5.95
CA LEU A 93 2.42 13.59 5.58
C LEU A 93 3.71 14.04 6.26
N LYS A 94 3.95 15.35 6.34
CA LYS A 94 5.05 15.93 7.09
C LYS A 94 4.95 15.56 8.57
N ASP A 95 3.77 15.68 9.16
CA ASP A 95 3.50 15.31 10.56
C ASP A 95 3.73 13.81 10.79
N LYS A 96 3.29 12.96 9.85
CA LYS A 96 3.56 11.51 9.88
C LYS A 96 5.07 11.20 9.83
N ILE A 97 5.83 11.90 8.99
CA ILE A 97 7.28 11.70 8.86
C ILE A 97 8.04 12.09 10.13
N ILE A 98 7.71 13.24 10.74
CA ILE A 98 8.39 13.74 11.95
C ILE A 98 7.94 13.03 13.24
N SER A 99 6.80 12.34 13.18
CA SER A 99 6.28 11.55 14.30
C SER A 99 7.29 10.52 14.81
N GLU A 100 7.08 10.03 16.03
CA GLU A 100 7.90 8.97 16.59
C GLU A 100 7.85 7.70 15.72
N GLU A 101 6.66 7.35 15.21
CA GLU A 101 6.49 6.21 14.32
C GLU A 101 7.25 6.41 13.00
N GLY A 102 7.17 7.60 12.39
CA GLY A 102 7.90 7.94 11.18
C GLY A 102 9.41 7.82 11.36
N ARG A 103 9.95 8.28 12.50
CA ARG A 103 11.38 8.13 12.84
C ARG A 103 11.77 6.66 13.03
N ARG A 104 10.92 5.86 13.69
CA ARG A 104 11.13 4.40 13.80
C ARG A 104 11.12 3.72 12.43
N GLN A 105 10.24 4.14 11.52
CA GLN A 105 10.22 3.64 10.15
C GLN A 105 11.53 3.99 9.41
N GLN A 106 12.01 5.24 9.51
CA GLN A 106 13.30 5.63 8.92
C GLN A 106 14.47 4.82 9.47
N ALA A 107 14.50 4.53 10.77
CA ALA A 107 15.52 3.68 11.36
C ALA A 107 15.52 2.26 10.73
N LYS A 108 14.35 1.64 10.59
CA LYS A 108 14.20 0.35 9.91
C LYS A 108 14.63 0.39 8.44
N LEU A 109 14.46 1.52 7.75
CA LEU A 109 14.93 1.67 6.37
C LEU A 109 16.46 1.63 6.29
N LYS A 110 17.18 2.12 7.30
CA LYS A 110 18.65 2.02 7.35
C LYS A 110 19.12 0.57 7.39
N ASP A 111 18.41 -0.28 8.12
CA ASP A 111 18.71 -1.72 8.20
C ASP A 111 18.48 -2.43 6.86
N LEU A 112 17.67 -1.86 5.96
CA LEU A 112 17.41 -2.41 4.63
C LEU A 112 18.44 -1.98 3.57
N ILE A 113 19.24 -0.94 3.84
CA ILE A 113 20.26 -0.44 2.89
C ILE A 113 21.28 -1.53 2.55
N PRO A 114 21.90 -2.26 3.51
CA PRO A 114 22.87 -3.30 3.19
C PRO A 114 22.27 -4.45 2.37
N ILE A 115 20.98 -4.74 2.54
CA ILE A 115 20.28 -5.75 1.76
C ILE A 115 20.10 -5.29 0.31
N ALA A 116 19.71 -4.02 0.11
CA ALA A 116 19.58 -3.42 -1.21
C ALA A 116 20.93 -3.39 -1.94
N GLU A 117 22.01 -3.00 -1.26
CA GLU A 117 23.38 -3.00 -1.79
C GLU A 117 23.82 -4.41 -2.21
N ARG A 118 23.59 -5.42 -1.35
CA ARG A 118 23.91 -6.82 -1.66
C ARG A 118 23.16 -7.34 -2.89
N LEU A 119 21.93 -6.89 -3.09
CA LEU A 119 21.09 -7.23 -4.26
C LEU A 119 21.34 -6.34 -5.47
N SER A 120 22.32 -5.42 -5.40
CA SER A 120 22.65 -4.46 -6.47
C SER A 120 21.43 -3.65 -6.93
N CYS A 121 20.56 -3.25 -6.00
CA CYS A 121 19.37 -2.45 -6.30
C CYS A 121 19.22 -1.28 -5.32
N THR A 122 18.41 -0.30 -5.71
CA THR A 122 18.07 0.83 -4.85
C THR A 122 16.97 0.44 -3.86
N LEU A 123 16.88 1.11 -2.71
CA LEU A 123 15.84 0.85 -1.71
C LEU A 123 14.40 0.92 -2.29
N PRO A 124 14.05 1.88 -3.18
CA PRO A 124 12.77 1.85 -3.88
C PRO A 124 12.56 0.62 -4.76
N GLN A 125 13.59 0.17 -5.48
CA GLN A 125 13.51 -1.03 -6.31
C GLN A 125 13.32 -2.29 -5.46
N LEU A 126 14.04 -2.39 -4.34
CA LEU A 126 13.86 -3.48 -3.38
C LEU A 126 12.42 -3.53 -2.87
N ALA A 127 11.87 -2.39 -2.43
CA ALA A 127 10.52 -2.32 -1.90
C ALA A 127 9.44 -2.71 -2.92
N ILE A 128 9.56 -2.23 -4.17
CA ILE A 128 8.60 -2.58 -5.23
C ILE A 128 8.75 -4.04 -5.65
N GLY A 129 9.99 -4.54 -5.74
CA GLY A 129 10.27 -5.95 -6.05
C GLY A 129 9.70 -6.90 -5.00
N GLU A 130 9.88 -6.57 -3.72
CA GLU A 130 9.33 -7.33 -2.59
C GLU A 130 7.80 -7.36 -2.64
N ASN A 131 7.16 -6.20 -2.82
CA ASN A 131 5.70 -6.13 -2.96
C ASN A 131 5.18 -6.99 -4.12
N SER A 132 5.93 -7.08 -5.22
CA SER A 132 5.55 -7.82 -6.41
C SER A 132 5.81 -9.33 -6.32
N SER A 133 6.70 -9.75 -5.41
CA SER A 133 7.10 -11.15 -5.25
C SER A 133 6.03 -12.03 -4.59
N ARG A 134 5.05 -11.42 -3.93
CA ARG A 134 4.02 -12.12 -3.13
C ARG A 134 2.77 -12.50 -3.93
N ARG A 135 2.97 -12.91 -5.19
CA ARG A 135 1.89 -13.29 -6.13
C ARG A 135 1.43 -14.76 -6.01
N SER A 136 1.72 -15.45 -4.90
CA SER A 136 1.40 -16.87 -4.71
C SER A 136 0.15 -17.07 -3.87
#